data_AF-A0A0S7X1Z2-F1
#
_entry.id   AF-A0A0S7X1Z2-F1
#
_cell.length_a   1.000
_cell.length_b   1.000
_cell.length_c   1.000
_cell.angle_alpha   90.00
_cell.angle_beta   90.00
_cell.angle_gamma   90.00
#
_symmetry.space_group_name_H-M   'P 1'
#
loop_
_entity.id
_entity.type
_entity.pdbx_description
1 polymer ?
#
loop_
_entity_poly.entity_id
_entity_poly.type
_entity_poly.pdbx_seq_one_letter_code
_entity_poly.pdbx_strand_id
1 'polypeptide(L)'
;MTKTESKSSSSKIEERKILMERKPEGTVSWVKEALRYLRGRKVIGLLLKETKKILKEKLKLQGLLSNLESQKGLVSKEMFASTRNQYTRQLENLENRLHTIEDTLKESREKIEKEIEGLATELEPFRKKLSEITSLYSSGALSKKDFKGKRRSCKKYIGRRERVLKLRENLLKSLIFDPNFQSLHLFQKIWKPAVVILMALFIISLGIWSFLHLKGKQGGIKDVIENIRRANLEEDIDLFMSCYSKEFPNYQEKKKQTLKNWSAYDFKKIDYEIKEKDISDDRVVVVLEWDMKISSQKTQRVKDSTDKLRVFFREEDGNWKVVRVENDLEKQLITHYTSVSKDDYRILYGKSSHYISDYDGGCKQFIFYEFTGGGMVTRDGRQNVNLNIKKYP
;
A
#
# COMPACT_ATOMS: atom_id res chain seq x y z
N MET A 1 -44.76 32.70 -54.24
CA MET A 1 -43.84 33.59 -53.50
C MET A 1 -42.89 32.73 -52.69
N THR A 2 -41.77 32.30 -53.26
CA THR A 2 -40.77 31.44 -52.60
C THR A 2 -39.40 31.69 -53.24
N LYS A 3 -38.52 32.40 -52.53
CA LYS A 3 -37.05 32.35 -52.67
C LYS A 3 -36.41 33.46 -51.82
N THR A 4 -35.87 33.10 -50.65
CA THR A 4 -34.80 33.87 -49.96
C THR A 4 -34.22 33.15 -48.73
N GLU A 5 -33.72 31.91 -48.87
CA GLU A 5 -32.87 31.30 -47.82
C GLU A 5 -31.77 30.42 -48.44
N SER A 6 -30.67 31.03 -48.89
CA SER A 6 -29.45 30.25 -49.25
C SER A 6 -28.12 30.96 -49.05
N LYS A 7 -28.09 32.20 -48.53
CA LYS A 7 -26.83 32.96 -48.38
C LYS A 7 -26.13 32.80 -47.03
N SER A 8 -26.77 32.21 -46.01
CA SER A 8 -26.19 32.08 -44.65
C SER A 8 -25.23 30.89 -44.48
N SER A 9 -25.34 29.85 -45.31
CA SER A 9 -24.47 28.66 -45.21
C SER A 9 -23.09 28.84 -45.86
N SER A 10 -22.97 29.72 -46.87
CA SER A 10 -21.72 29.93 -47.61
C SER A 10 -20.66 30.69 -46.79
N SER A 11 -21.07 31.70 -46.01
CA SER A 11 -20.12 32.50 -45.19
C SER A 11 -19.47 31.69 -44.06
N LYS A 12 -20.20 30.74 -43.45
CA LYS A 12 -19.64 29.83 -42.42
C LYS A 12 -18.66 28.81 -42.98
N ILE A 13 -18.72 28.50 -44.27
CA ILE A 13 -17.80 27.56 -44.93
C ILE A 13 -16.48 28.27 -45.25
N GLU A 14 -16.53 29.53 -45.66
CA GLU A 14 -15.33 30.32 -45.98
C GLU A 14 -14.50 30.65 -44.71
N GLU A 15 -15.14 30.99 -43.58
CA GLU A 15 -14.44 31.20 -42.29
C GLU A 15 -13.76 29.93 -41.78
N ARG A 16 -14.39 28.76 -41.98
CA ARG A 16 -13.77 27.45 -41.62
C ARG A 16 -12.59 27.10 -42.51
N LYS A 17 -12.56 27.57 -43.75
CA LYS A 17 -11.42 27.40 -44.68
C LYS A 17 -10.24 28.27 -44.28
N ILE A 18 -10.47 29.54 -43.96
CA ILE A 18 -9.43 30.50 -43.55
C ILE A 18 -8.75 30.07 -42.25
N LEU A 19 -9.48 29.45 -41.32
CA LEU A 19 -8.90 28.91 -40.08
C LEU A 19 -8.00 27.68 -40.31
N MET A 20 -8.15 26.98 -41.45
CA MET A 20 -7.44 25.73 -41.74
C MET A 20 -6.14 25.89 -42.56
N GLU A 21 -5.92 27.03 -43.22
CA GLU A 21 -4.73 27.26 -44.06
C GLU A 21 -3.56 27.97 -43.35
N ARG A 22 -3.73 28.43 -42.10
CA ARG A 22 -2.57 28.88 -41.30
C ARG A 22 -1.70 27.67 -40.97
N LYS A 23 -0.69 27.41 -41.82
CA LYS A 23 0.43 26.51 -41.52
C LYS A 23 0.95 26.90 -40.13
N PRO A 24 1.08 25.95 -39.19
CA PRO A 24 1.56 26.25 -37.85
C PRO A 24 2.99 26.77 -37.98
N GLU A 25 3.15 28.09 -37.86
CA GLU A 25 4.44 28.75 -37.91
C GLU A 25 5.37 28.12 -36.88
N GLY A 26 6.37 27.42 -37.41
CA GLY A 26 7.70 27.28 -36.84
C GLY A 26 7.82 26.59 -35.48
N THR A 27 8.56 25.50 -35.47
CA THR A 27 9.35 25.02 -34.31
C THR A 27 10.15 26.10 -33.58
N VAL A 28 10.32 27.30 -34.14
CA VAL A 28 10.94 28.47 -33.48
C VAL A 28 10.04 29.05 -32.37
N SER A 29 8.72 28.87 -32.44
CA SER A 29 7.76 29.46 -31.48
C SER A 29 7.87 28.87 -30.07
N TRP A 30 8.02 27.54 -29.94
CA TRP A 30 8.06 26.90 -28.61
C TRP A 30 9.34 27.20 -27.82
N VAL A 31 10.48 27.37 -28.50
CA VAL A 31 11.76 27.72 -27.86
C VAL A 31 11.68 29.12 -27.25
N LYS A 32 11.11 30.08 -27.99
CA LYS A 32 10.89 31.44 -27.48
C LYS A 32 9.98 31.44 -26.25
N GLU A 33 8.92 30.64 -26.27
CA GLU A 33 7.99 30.52 -25.14
C GLU A 33 8.67 29.87 -23.91
N ALA A 34 9.48 28.84 -24.12
CA ALA A 34 10.27 28.21 -23.06
C ALA A 34 11.31 29.18 -22.46
N LEU A 35 11.98 29.99 -23.29
CA LEU A 35 12.91 31.01 -22.80
C LEU A 35 12.19 32.12 -22.02
N ARG A 36 11.01 32.56 -22.48
CA ARG A 36 10.17 33.52 -21.76
C ARG A 36 9.77 32.96 -20.39
N TYR A 37 9.38 31.68 -20.35
CA TYR A 37 9.08 30.95 -19.12
C TYR A 37 10.26 30.90 -18.15
N LEU A 38 11.45 30.51 -18.62
CA LEU A 38 12.65 30.44 -17.79
C LEU A 38 13.05 31.80 -17.22
N ARG A 39 12.89 32.87 -18.02
CA ARG A 39 13.12 34.24 -17.56
C ARG A 39 12.13 34.64 -16.47
N GLY A 40 10.83 34.39 -16.67
CA GLY A 40 9.80 34.65 -15.67
C GLY A 40 10.05 33.91 -14.36
N ARG A 41 10.39 32.61 -14.45
CA ARG A 41 10.73 31.78 -13.29
C ARG A 41 11.94 32.31 -12.52
N LYS A 42 12.98 32.79 -13.22
CA LYS A 42 14.17 33.37 -12.58
C LYS A 42 13.84 34.66 -11.83
N VAL A 43 13.04 35.54 -12.44
CA VAL A 43 12.61 36.81 -11.81
C VAL A 43 11.78 36.53 -10.57
N ILE A 44 10.77 35.67 -10.67
CA ILE A 44 9.92 35.27 -9.53
C ILE A 44 10.78 34.66 -8.41
N GLY A 45 11.72 33.77 -8.75
CA GLY A 45 12.62 33.17 -7.78
C GLY A 45 13.52 34.18 -7.05
N LEU A 46 13.97 35.24 -7.75
CA LEU A 46 14.73 36.33 -7.13
C LEU A 46 13.87 37.18 -6.21
N LEU A 47 12.64 37.51 -6.62
CA LEU A 47 11.69 38.24 -5.78
C LEU A 47 11.38 37.49 -4.50
N LEU A 48 11.05 36.19 -4.58
CA LEU A 48 10.81 35.34 -3.41
C LEU A 48 12.02 35.25 -2.47
N LYS A 49 13.24 35.20 -3.04
CA LYS A 49 14.48 35.20 -2.24
C LYS A 49 14.65 36.54 -1.51
N GLU A 50 14.35 37.66 -2.15
CA GLU A 50 14.42 38.98 -1.56
C GLU A 50 13.35 39.17 -0.48
N THR A 51 12.12 38.72 -0.70
CA THR A 51 11.05 38.67 0.31
C THR A 51 11.54 37.97 1.58
N LYS A 52 12.15 36.78 1.45
CA LYS A 52 12.69 36.03 2.59
C LYS A 52 13.79 36.80 3.33
N LYS A 53 14.64 37.54 2.60
CA LYS A 53 15.70 38.37 3.19
C LYS A 53 15.11 39.53 3.98
N ILE A 54 14.16 40.26 3.39
CA ILE A 54 13.47 41.39 4.02
C ILE A 54 12.73 40.93 5.29
N LEU A 55 12.01 39.81 5.24
CA LEU A 55 11.31 39.27 6.41
C LEU A 55 12.29 38.90 7.55
N LYS A 56 13.45 38.34 7.23
CA LYS A 56 14.48 38.04 8.23
C LYS A 56 15.06 39.32 8.87
N GLU A 57 15.30 40.35 8.07
CA GLU A 57 15.77 41.66 8.56
C GLU A 57 14.70 42.35 9.42
N LYS A 58 13.45 42.32 8.99
CA LYS A 58 12.30 42.84 9.75
C LYS A 58 12.21 42.19 11.14
N LEU A 59 12.27 40.86 11.21
CA LEU A 59 12.23 40.12 12.48
C LEU A 59 13.40 40.50 13.42
N LYS A 60 14.61 40.67 12.87
CA LYS A 60 15.76 41.12 13.67
C LYS A 60 15.53 42.51 14.24
N LEU A 61 15.05 43.46 13.43
CA LEU A 61 14.76 44.82 13.88
C LEU A 61 13.65 44.87 14.93
N GLN A 62 12.60 44.05 14.78
CA GLN A 62 11.57 43.91 15.79
C GLN A 62 12.14 43.40 17.13
N GLY A 63 13.04 42.41 17.09
CA GLY A 63 13.73 41.93 18.30
C GLY A 63 14.59 43.00 18.96
N LEU A 64 15.31 43.80 18.17
CA LEU A 64 16.10 44.93 18.67
C LEU A 64 15.22 46.01 19.30
N LEU A 65 14.07 46.32 18.71
CA LEU A 65 13.10 47.25 19.28
C LEU A 65 12.53 46.75 20.61
N SER A 66 12.14 45.48 20.72
CA SER A 66 11.68 44.90 21.98
C SER A 66 12.75 44.95 23.08
N ASN A 67 14.01 44.67 22.72
CA ASN A 67 15.14 44.78 23.65
C ASN A 67 15.43 46.23 24.04
N LEU A 68 15.33 47.18 23.11
CA LEU A 68 15.48 48.60 23.42
C LEU A 68 14.39 49.05 24.40
N GLU A 69 13.14 48.63 24.16
CA GLU A 69 12.01 48.95 25.03
C GLU A 69 12.17 48.42 26.46
N SER A 70 12.74 47.23 26.65
CA SER A 70 13.05 46.72 28.00
C SER A 70 14.16 47.51 28.71
N GLN A 71 15.01 48.22 27.97
CA GLN A 71 16.10 49.05 28.51
C GLN A 71 15.73 50.53 28.69
N LYS A 72 14.47 50.92 28.48
CA LYS A 72 14.02 52.33 28.49
C LYS A 72 14.42 53.12 29.75
N GLY A 73 14.58 52.47 30.90
CA GLY A 73 14.99 53.11 32.16
C GLY A 73 16.51 53.18 32.38
N LEU A 74 17.31 52.47 31.59
CA LEU A 74 18.76 52.36 31.75
C LEU A 74 19.54 53.30 30.82
N VAL A 75 18.88 53.84 29.79
CA VAL A 75 19.50 54.67 28.74
C VAL A 75 18.95 56.10 28.82
N SER A 76 19.75 57.09 28.42
CA SER A 76 19.27 58.47 28.35
C SER A 76 18.06 58.59 27.42
N LYS A 77 17.11 59.46 27.79
CA LYS A 77 15.86 59.65 27.03
C LYS A 77 16.13 60.02 25.56
N GLU A 78 17.15 60.84 25.32
CA GLU A 78 17.53 61.29 23.99
C GLU A 78 18.11 60.14 23.13
N MET A 79 19.04 59.35 23.68
CA MET A 79 19.62 58.21 22.97
C MET A 79 18.55 57.13 22.69
N PHE A 80 17.67 56.86 23.64
CA PHE A 80 16.53 55.96 23.44
C PHE A 80 15.62 56.44 22.29
N ALA A 81 15.21 57.70 22.32
CA ALA A 81 14.33 58.28 21.31
C ALA A 81 14.97 58.25 19.91
N SER A 82 16.24 58.65 19.80
CA SER A 82 16.98 58.65 18.54
C SER A 82 17.10 57.23 17.95
N THR A 83 17.54 56.26 18.76
CA THR A 83 17.73 54.86 18.33
C THR A 83 16.40 54.21 17.93
N ARG A 84 15.34 54.45 18.73
CA ARG A 84 13.99 53.94 18.42
C ARG A 84 13.50 54.49 17.09
N ASN A 85 13.63 55.80 16.87
CA ASN A 85 13.22 56.44 15.62
C ASN A 85 14.01 55.88 14.42
N GLN A 86 15.31 55.61 14.58
CA GLN A 86 16.11 54.97 13.54
C GLN A 86 15.60 53.58 13.19
N TYR A 87 15.34 52.71 14.17
CA TYR A 87 14.80 51.37 13.91
C TYR A 87 13.39 51.40 13.33
N THR A 88 12.53 52.31 13.79
CA THR A 88 11.19 52.49 13.21
C THR A 88 11.27 52.89 11.73
N ARG A 89 12.12 53.85 11.37
CA ARG A 89 12.32 54.25 9.95
C ARG A 89 12.86 53.09 9.10
N GLN A 90 13.75 52.27 9.65
CA GLN A 90 14.26 51.09 8.95
C GLN A 90 13.16 50.04 8.75
N LEU A 91 12.30 49.81 9.74
CA LEU A 91 11.14 48.93 9.59
C LEU A 91 10.17 49.43 8.52
N GLU A 92 9.83 50.71 8.54
CA GLU A 92 8.94 51.32 7.56
C GLU A 92 9.50 51.19 6.13
N ASN A 93 10.81 51.41 5.95
CA ASN A 93 11.46 51.19 4.65
C ASN A 93 11.39 49.72 4.21
N LEU A 94 11.62 48.76 5.11
CA LEU A 94 11.49 47.33 4.80
C LEU A 94 10.05 46.95 4.45
N GLU A 95 9.05 47.54 5.12
CA GLU A 95 7.63 47.32 4.84
C GLU A 95 7.24 47.86 3.46
N ASN A 96 7.67 49.07 3.11
CA ASN A 96 7.43 49.63 1.77
C ASN A 96 8.07 48.78 0.65
N ARG A 97 9.29 48.28 0.88
CA ARG A 97 9.96 47.36 -0.05
C ARG A 97 9.22 46.02 -0.17
N LEU A 98 8.73 45.49 0.95
CA LEU A 98 7.94 44.26 0.95
C LEU A 98 6.65 44.44 0.15
N HIS A 99 5.92 45.53 0.36
CA HIS A 99 4.69 45.84 -0.35
C HIS A 99 4.90 45.96 -1.86
N THR A 100 5.99 46.63 -2.27
CA THR A 100 6.37 46.73 -3.70
C THR A 100 6.61 45.35 -4.34
N ILE A 101 7.27 44.44 -3.61
CA ILE A 101 7.51 43.07 -4.09
C ILE A 101 6.19 42.29 -4.15
N GLU A 102 5.32 42.44 -3.17
CA GLU A 102 4.00 41.80 -3.14
C GLU A 102 3.14 42.23 -4.32
N ASP A 103 3.09 43.53 -4.64
CA ASP A 103 2.37 44.04 -5.80
C ASP A 103 2.94 43.49 -7.11
N THR A 104 4.27 43.43 -7.23
CA THR A 104 4.94 42.86 -8.42
C THR A 104 4.62 41.36 -8.57
N LEU A 105 4.59 40.62 -7.47
CA LEU A 105 4.24 39.20 -7.46
C LEU A 105 2.76 38.99 -7.82
N LYS A 106 1.87 39.86 -7.33
CA LYS A 106 0.44 39.86 -7.64
C LYS A 106 0.19 40.14 -9.13
N GLU A 107 0.81 41.17 -9.69
CA GLU A 107 0.73 41.47 -11.12
C GLU A 107 1.22 40.28 -11.97
N SER A 108 2.35 39.70 -11.58
CA SER A 108 2.91 38.51 -12.24
C SER A 108 1.94 37.33 -12.19
N ARG A 109 1.27 37.12 -11.05
CA ARG A 109 0.26 36.07 -10.85
C ARG A 109 -0.94 36.27 -11.78
N GLU A 110 -1.55 37.45 -11.77
CA GLU A 110 -2.72 37.77 -12.62
C GLU A 110 -2.38 37.60 -14.11
N LYS A 111 -1.17 37.98 -14.52
CA LYS A 111 -0.69 37.77 -15.89
C LYS A 111 -0.58 36.28 -16.24
N ILE A 112 -0.04 35.46 -15.34
CA ILE A 112 0.09 34.00 -15.56
C ILE A 112 -1.28 33.33 -15.60
N GLU A 113 -2.21 33.74 -14.73
CA GLU A 113 -3.59 33.23 -14.72
C GLU A 113 -4.30 33.52 -16.05
N LYS A 114 -4.21 34.76 -16.56
CA LYS A 114 -4.73 35.12 -17.89
C LYS A 114 -4.09 34.31 -19.03
N GLU A 115 -2.78 34.06 -18.98
CA GLU A 115 -2.10 33.22 -19.97
C GLU A 115 -2.55 31.75 -19.92
N ILE A 116 -2.81 31.21 -18.72
CA ILE A 116 -3.34 29.85 -18.52
C ILE A 116 -4.75 29.74 -19.11
N GLU A 117 -5.63 30.70 -18.81
CA GLU A 117 -7.00 30.75 -19.33
C GLU A 117 -7.04 30.85 -20.85
N GLY A 118 -6.20 31.72 -21.44
CA GLY A 118 -6.05 31.84 -22.89
C GLY A 118 -5.59 30.54 -23.55
N LEU A 119 -4.61 29.84 -22.97
CA LEU A 119 -4.13 28.55 -23.47
C LEU A 119 -5.18 27.43 -23.33
N ALA A 120 -5.95 27.43 -22.25
CA ALA A 120 -7.03 26.47 -22.04
C ALA A 120 -8.14 26.67 -23.08
N THR A 121 -8.50 27.92 -23.36
CA THR A 121 -9.48 28.31 -24.39
C THR A 121 -8.99 27.96 -25.80
N GLU A 122 -7.71 28.20 -26.10
CA GLU A 122 -7.09 27.81 -27.39
C GLU A 122 -7.11 26.28 -27.62
N LEU A 123 -7.02 25.48 -26.55
CA LEU A 123 -6.99 24.01 -26.62
C LEU A 123 -8.35 23.35 -26.87
N GLU A 124 -9.45 23.98 -26.44
CA GLU A 124 -10.82 23.47 -26.52
C GLU A 124 -11.25 23.05 -27.95
N PRO A 125 -11.09 23.89 -29.00
CA PRO A 125 -11.50 23.51 -30.36
C PRO A 125 -10.68 22.33 -30.91
N PHE A 126 -9.42 22.17 -30.50
CA PHE A 126 -8.60 21.03 -30.93
C PHE A 126 -9.01 19.73 -30.24
N ARG A 127 -9.41 19.79 -28.97
CA ARG A 127 -9.97 18.64 -28.24
C ARG A 127 -11.29 18.20 -28.88
N LYS A 128 -12.15 19.15 -29.23
CA LYS A 128 -13.39 18.91 -29.97
C LYS A 128 -13.14 18.33 -31.37
N LYS A 129 -12.16 18.85 -32.11
CA LYS A 129 -11.76 18.30 -33.41
C LYS A 129 -11.22 16.87 -33.30
N LEU A 130 -10.48 16.58 -32.22
CA LEU A 130 -9.96 15.23 -31.97
C LEU A 130 -11.08 14.22 -31.68
N SER A 131 -12.11 14.62 -30.92
CA SER A 131 -13.29 13.77 -30.69
C SER A 131 -14.11 13.58 -31.97
N GLU A 132 -14.29 14.62 -32.78
CA GLU A 132 -14.95 14.54 -34.10
C GLU A 132 -14.22 13.58 -35.05
N ILE A 133 -12.88 13.69 -35.18
CA ILE A 133 -12.06 12.77 -35.98
C ILE A 133 -12.21 11.32 -35.50
N THR A 134 -12.37 11.12 -34.19
CA THR A 134 -12.56 9.79 -33.61
C THR A 134 -13.96 9.23 -33.93
N SER A 135 -14.99 10.07 -33.84
CA SER A 135 -16.36 9.70 -34.21
C SER A 135 -16.50 9.34 -35.70
N LEU A 136 -15.93 10.16 -36.60
CA LEU A 136 -15.94 9.91 -38.05
C LEU A 136 -15.21 8.62 -38.44
N TYR A 137 -14.18 8.24 -37.68
CA TYR A 137 -13.50 6.97 -37.90
C TYR A 137 -14.36 5.79 -37.46
N SER A 138 -15.00 5.89 -36.30
CA SER A 138 -15.90 4.84 -35.78
C SER A 138 -17.12 4.60 -36.68
N SER A 139 -17.62 5.63 -37.36
CA SER A 139 -18.75 5.51 -38.31
C SER A 139 -18.35 5.01 -39.70
N GLY A 140 -17.07 4.75 -39.96
CA GLY A 140 -16.57 4.36 -41.28
C GLY A 140 -16.46 5.52 -42.29
N ALA A 141 -16.77 6.76 -41.90
CA ALA A 141 -16.72 7.94 -42.75
C ALA A 141 -15.29 8.44 -43.04
N LEU A 142 -14.28 7.89 -42.36
CA LEU A 142 -12.87 8.28 -42.51
C LEU A 142 -11.98 7.07 -42.77
N SER A 143 -11.14 7.13 -43.80
CA SER A 143 -10.17 6.07 -44.08
C SER A 143 -9.15 5.92 -42.93
N LYS A 144 -8.62 4.72 -42.73
CA LYS A 144 -7.59 4.46 -41.69
C LYS A 144 -6.35 5.34 -41.87
N LYS A 145 -5.95 5.61 -43.12
CA LYS A 145 -4.79 6.45 -43.46
C LYS A 145 -5.05 7.90 -43.04
N ASP A 146 -6.21 8.45 -43.39
CA ASP A 146 -6.59 9.83 -43.07
C ASP A 146 -6.80 10.02 -41.57
N PHE A 147 -7.41 9.04 -40.90
CA PHE A 147 -7.54 9.00 -39.45
C PHE A 147 -6.16 9.12 -38.77
N LYS A 148 -5.22 8.24 -39.14
CA LYS A 148 -3.87 8.23 -38.55
C LYS A 148 -3.16 9.57 -38.76
N GLY A 149 -3.26 10.16 -39.95
CA GLY A 149 -2.69 11.47 -40.26
C GLY A 149 -3.30 12.61 -39.43
N LYS A 150 -4.63 12.78 -39.50
CA LYS A 150 -5.35 13.85 -38.80
C LYS A 150 -5.22 13.75 -37.28
N ARG A 151 -5.35 12.53 -36.72
CA ARG A 151 -5.20 12.26 -35.29
C ARG A 151 -3.79 12.60 -34.79
N ARG A 152 -2.75 12.18 -35.54
CA ARG A 152 -1.35 12.46 -35.16
C ARG A 152 -1.07 13.95 -35.12
N SER A 153 -1.54 14.71 -36.12
CA SER A 153 -1.38 16.16 -36.16
C SER A 153 -2.08 16.86 -35.00
N CYS A 154 -3.34 16.51 -34.72
CA CYS A 154 -4.10 17.09 -33.59
C CYS A 154 -3.45 16.75 -32.25
N LYS A 155 -3.09 15.47 -32.01
CA LYS A 155 -2.39 15.05 -30.79
C LYS A 155 -1.05 15.75 -30.59
N LYS A 156 -0.28 15.95 -31.67
CA LYS A 156 1.02 16.65 -31.61
C LYS A 156 0.85 18.11 -31.21
N TYR A 157 -0.19 18.77 -31.71
CA TYR A 157 -0.50 20.15 -31.35
C TYR A 157 -0.98 20.25 -29.89
N ILE A 158 -1.98 19.45 -29.51
CA ILE A 158 -2.51 19.40 -28.13
C ILE A 158 -1.38 19.13 -27.14
N GLY A 159 -0.57 18.09 -27.37
CA GLY A 159 0.54 17.74 -26.48
C GLY A 159 1.68 18.77 -26.43
N ARG A 160 1.78 19.70 -27.39
CA ARG A 160 2.70 20.86 -27.28
C ARG A 160 2.11 21.94 -26.38
N ARG A 161 0.84 22.31 -26.59
CA ARG A 161 0.14 23.33 -25.80
C ARG A 161 -0.08 22.89 -24.36
N GLU A 162 -0.44 21.64 -24.10
CA GLU A 162 -0.59 21.09 -22.75
C GLU A 162 0.72 21.11 -21.95
N ARG A 163 1.87 20.93 -22.61
CA ARG A 163 3.18 21.08 -21.95
C ARG A 163 3.42 22.53 -21.52
N VAL A 164 3.05 23.50 -22.34
CA VAL A 164 3.16 24.93 -21.99
C VAL A 164 2.19 25.27 -20.85
N LEU A 165 0.95 24.79 -20.93
CA LEU A 165 -0.06 24.96 -19.87
C LEU A 165 0.46 24.41 -18.53
N LYS A 166 0.97 23.17 -18.51
CA LYS A 166 1.53 22.54 -17.31
C LYS A 166 2.73 23.31 -16.75
N LEU A 167 3.59 23.87 -17.61
CA LEU A 167 4.69 24.73 -17.16
C LEU A 167 4.16 25.98 -16.47
N ARG A 168 3.15 26.65 -17.04
CA ARG A 168 2.53 27.86 -16.48
C ARG A 168 1.77 27.57 -15.18
N GLU A 169 1.03 26.47 -15.10
CA GLU A 169 0.41 26.01 -13.86
C GLU A 169 1.45 25.74 -12.76
N ASN A 170 2.58 25.12 -13.09
CA ASN A 170 3.66 24.90 -12.13
C ASN A 170 4.28 26.22 -11.65
N LEU A 171 4.38 27.22 -12.52
CA LEU A 171 4.84 28.57 -12.15
C LEU A 171 3.84 29.26 -11.23
N LEU A 172 2.54 29.15 -11.53
CA LEU A 172 1.47 29.65 -10.67
C LEU A 172 1.50 28.97 -9.30
N LYS A 173 1.68 27.65 -9.25
CA LYS A 173 1.86 26.91 -7.98
C LYS A 173 3.06 27.41 -7.18
N SER A 174 4.16 27.78 -7.82
CA SER A 174 5.32 28.36 -7.14
C SER A 174 5.07 29.79 -6.62
N LEU A 175 4.09 30.50 -7.20
CA LEU A 175 3.64 31.82 -6.75
C LEU A 175 2.58 31.76 -5.65
N ILE A 176 1.83 30.66 -5.53
CA ILE A 176 0.93 30.38 -4.41
C ILE A 176 1.74 29.98 -3.16
N PHE A 177 2.94 30.57 -3.00
CA PHE A 177 3.65 30.53 -1.73
C PHE A 177 2.78 31.32 -0.75
N ASP A 178 2.18 30.60 0.19
CA ASP A 178 1.15 31.11 1.09
C ASP A 178 1.67 32.38 1.80
N PRO A 179 1.10 33.57 1.54
CA PRO A 179 1.52 34.82 2.20
C PRO A 179 1.31 34.75 3.73
N ASN A 180 0.57 33.73 4.20
CA ASN A 180 0.47 33.35 5.60
C ASN A 180 1.76 32.76 6.20
N PHE A 181 2.92 32.87 5.57
CA PHE A 181 4.20 32.62 6.26
C PHE A 181 4.43 33.51 7.50
N GLN A 182 3.71 34.64 7.63
CA GLN A 182 3.64 35.40 8.89
C GLN A 182 2.82 34.68 9.97
N SER A 183 1.77 33.93 9.61
CA SER A 183 1.00 33.14 10.58
C SER A 183 1.74 31.89 11.03
N LEU A 184 2.66 31.35 10.22
CA LEU A 184 3.43 30.16 10.58
C LEU A 184 4.34 30.37 11.81
N HIS A 185 4.82 31.59 12.06
CA HIS A 185 5.65 31.90 13.25
C HIS A 185 4.79 32.09 14.52
N LEU A 186 3.58 32.67 14.39
CA LEU A 186 2.60 32.71 15.48
C LEU A 186 2.05 31.30 15.78
N PHE A 187 1.78 30.49 14.74
CA PHE A 187 1.46 29.08 14.87
C PHE A 187 2.60 28.29 15.52
N GLN A 188 3.87 28.52 15.18
CA GLN A 188 4.98 27.83 15.86
C GLN A 188 5.11 28.18 17.35
N LYS A 189 4.67 29.35 17.80
CA LYS A 189 4.76 29.74 19.22
C LYS A 189 3.57 29.22 20.04
N ILE A 190 2.39 29.10 19.42
CA ILE A 190 1.13 28.71 20.08
C ILE A 190 0.83 27.22 19.93
N TRP A 191 1.11 26.62 18.77
CA TRP A 191 0.76 25.21 18.47
C TRP A 191 1.81 24.19 18.87
N LYS A 192 3.08 24.54 19.09
CA LYS A 192 4.08 23.55 19.55
C LYS A 192 3.65 22.78 20.81
N PRO A 193 3.17 23.41 21.89
CA PRO A 193 2.69 22.64 23.04
C PRO A 193 1.42 21.85 22.72
N ALA A 194 0.46 22.42 22.00
CA ALA A 194 -0.81 21.75 21.66
C ALA A 194 -0.62 20.52 20.75
N VAL A 195 0.26 20.62 19.75
CA VAL A 195 0.58 19.50 18.82
C VAL A 195 1.35 18.41 19.55
N VAL A 196 2.28 18.76 20.45
CA VAL A 196 2.99 17.76 21.27
C VAL A 196 2.01 17.03 22.21
N ILE A 197 1.06 17.74 22.83
CA ILE A 197 0.02 17.13 23.66
C ILE A 197 -0.88 16.21 22.83
N LEU A 198 -1.35 16.65 21.66
CA LEU A 198 -2.17 15.83 20.76
C LEU A 198 -1.43 14.59 20.26
N MET A 199 -0.15 14.73 19.90
CA MET A 199 0.69 13.60 19.49
C MET A 199 0.93 12.63 20.65
N ALA A 200 1.17 13.12 21.87
CA ALA A 200 1.31 12.28 23.05
C ALA A 200 0.01 11.51 23.35
N LEU A 201 -1.14 12.19 23.30
CA LEU A 201 -2.45 11.55 23.48
C LEU A 201 -2.73 10.49 22.40
N PHE A 202 -2.33 10.74 21.15
CA PHE A 202 -2.46 9.78 20.06
C PHE A 202 -1.55 8.55 20.25
N ILE A 203 -0.31 8.73 20.71
CA ILE A 203 0.58 7.61 21.03
C ILE A 203 0.03 6.79 22.20
N ILE A 204 -0.51 7.45 23.24
CA ILE A 204 -1.15 6.79 24.38
C ILE A 204 -2.38 6.00 23.92
N SER A 205 -3.23 6.56 23.05
CA SER A 205 -4.41 5.86 22.54
C SER A 205 -4.05 4.66 21.67
N LEU A 206 -3.01 4.75 20.84
CA LEU A 206 -2.47 3.62 20.09
C LEU A 206 -1.90 2.53 21.02
N GLY A 207 -1.23 2.91 22.10
CA GLY A 207 -0.72 1.99 23.11
C GLY A 207 -1.84 1.24 23.85
N ILE A 208 -2.89 1.96 24.27
CA ILE A 208 -4.07 1.38 24.92
C ILE A 208 -4.81 0.43 23.97
N TRP A 209 -5.01 0.84 22.71
CA TRP A 209 -5.67 0.00 21.71
C TRP A 209 -4.88 -1.28 21.41
N SER A 210 -3.55 -1.17 21.24
CA SER A 210 -2.67 -2.32 21.02
C SER A 210 -2.68 -3.28 22.20
N PHE A 211 -2.68 -2.76 23.44
CA PHE A 211 -2.73 -3.57 24.66
C PHE A 211 -4.07 -4.29 24.83
N LEU A 212 -5.20 -3.62 24.56
CA LEU A 212 -6.52 -4.23 24.61
C LEU A 212 -6.69 -5.32 23.53
N HIS A 213 -6.18 -5.07 22.31
CA HIS A 213 -6.20 -6.05 21.23
C HIS A 213 -5.35 -7.28 21.55
N LEU A 214 -4.19 -7.12 22.19
CA LEU A 214 -3.35 -8.25 22.58
C LEU A 214 -3.97 -9.09 23.71
N LYS A 215 -4.62 -8.47 24.69
CA LYS A 215 -5.32 -9.19 25.77
C LYS A 215 -6.54 -9.97 25.28
N GLY A 216 -7.29 -9.42 24.32
CA GLY A 216 -8.43 -10.12 23.70
C GLY A 216 -8.04 -11.45 23.03
N LYS A 217 -6.89 -11.48 22.35
CA LYS A 217 -6.43 -12.68 21.62
C LYS A 217 -6.06 -13.87 22.50
N GLN A 218 -5.59 -13.64 23.73
CA GLN A 218 -5.19 -14.76 24.61
C GLN A 218 -6.36 -15.44 25.31
N GLY A 219 -7.44 -14.70 25.62
CA GLY A 219 -8.64 -15.27 26.23
C GLY A 219 -9.34 -16.27 25.30
N GLY A 220 -9.56 -15.88 24.05
CA GLY A 220 -10.37 -16.68 23.13
C GLY A 220 -9.80 -18.07 22.80
N ILE A 221 -8.49 -18.29 22.87
CA ILE A 221 -7.91 -19.64 22.64
C ILE A 221 -8.19 -20.56 23.81
N LYS A 222 -8.08 -20.06 25.06
CA LYS A 222 -8.41 -20.85 26.24
C LYS A 222 -9.89 -21.23 26.23
N ASP A 223 -10.75 -20.30 25.82
CA ASP A 223 -12.19 -20.55 25.70
C ASP A 223 -12.50 -21.66 24.68
N VAL A 224 -11.81 -21.69 23.54
CA VAL A 224 -11.97 -22.77 22.54
C VAL A 224 -11.52 -24.12 23.10
N ILE A 225 -10.37 -24.17 23.78
CA ILE A 225 -9.86 -25.43 24.37
C ILE A 225 -10.80 -25.91 25.49
N GLU A 226 -11.29 -25.00 26.32
CA GLU A 226 -12.26 -25.30 27.37
C GLU A 226 -13.59 -25.79 26.79
N ASN A 227 -14.05 -25.20 25.69
CA ASN A 227 -15.24 -25.68 24.98
C ASN A 227 -15.04 -27.08 24.40
N ILE A 228 -13.87 -27.39 23.85
CA ILE A 228 -13.53 -28.75 23.39
C ILE A 228 -13.54 -29.73 24.57
N ARG A 229 -12.96 -29.34 25.71
CA ARG A 229 -12.95 -30.15 26.94
C ARG A 229 -14.37 -30.44 27.41
N ARG A 230 -15.18 -29.40 27.58
CA ARG A 230 -16.59 -29.51 28.00
C ARG A 230 -17.41 -30.36 27.03
N ALA A 231 -17.29 -30.09 25.72
CA ALA A 231 -18.00 -30.84 24.70
C ALA A 231 -17.67 -32.35 24.71
N ASN A 232 -16.44 -32.74 25.03
CA ASN A 232 -16.09 -34.15 25.17
C ASN A 232 -16.64 -34.78 26.46
N LEU A 233 -16.73 -34.03 27.55
CA LEU A 233 -17.29 -34.52 28.83
C LEU A 233 -18.82 -34.63 28.78
N GLU A 234 -19.47 -33.72 28.06
CA GLU A 234 -20.94 -33.65 27.92
C GLU A 234 -21.45 -34.36 26.67
N GLU A 235 -20.55 -34.89 25.82
CA GLU A 235 -20.86 -35.49 24.52
C GLU A 235 -21.67 -34.55 23.58
N ASP A 236 -21.44 -33.23 23.67
CA ASP A 236 -22.09 -32.22 22.84
C ASP A 236 -21.34 -32.03 21.51
N ILE A 237 -21.84 -32.70 20.46
CA ILE A 237 -21.21 -32.66 19.15
C ILE A 237 -21.28 -31.28 18.48
N ASP A 238 -22.31 -30.49 18.77
CA ASP A 238 -22.50 -29.20 18.12
C ASP A 238 -21.54 -28.17 18.73
N LEU A 239 -21.39 -28.16 20.07
CA LEU A 239 -20.34 -27.39 20.74
C LEU A 239 -18.94 -27.83 20.28
N PHE A 240 -18.68 -29.14 20.20
CA PHE A 240 -17.40 -29.66 19.74
C PHE A 240 -17.07 -29.17 18.32
N MET A 241 -17.99 -29.34 17.38
CA MET A 241 -17.77 -28.96 15.98
C MET A 241 -17.75 -27.43 15.78
N SER A 242 -18.39 -26.66 16.67
CA SER A 242 -18.30 -25.19 16.66
C SER A 242 -16.88 -24.69 16.94
N CYS A 243 -16.02 -25.47 17.60
CA CYS A 243 -14.64 -25.10 17.90
C CYS A 243 -13.69 -25.25 16.70
N TYR A 244 -14.13 -25.93 15.63
CA TYR A 244 -13.32 -26.19 14.44
C TYR A 244 -13.74 -25.28 13.29
N SER A 245 -12.76 -24.88 12.48
CA SER A 245 -13.00 -24.14 11.23
C SER A 245 -13.73 -25.03 10.22
N LYS A 246 -14.58 -24.43 9.39
CA LYS A 246 -15.20 -25.13 8.25
C LYS A 246 -14.16 -25.61 7.22
N GLU A 247 -12.98 -24.99 7.21
CA GLU A 247 -11.83 -25.38 6.38
C GLU A 247 -10.99 -26.50 7.00
N PHE A 248 -11.34 -26.99 8.21
CA PHE A 248 -10.59 -28.07 8.84
C PHE A 248 -10.55 -29.31 7.92
N PRO A 249 -9.36 -29.88 7.65
CA PRO A 249 -9.24 -31.04 6.76
C PRO A 249 -10.14 -32.18 7.21
N ASN A 250 -11.03 -32.62 6.31
CA ASN A 250 -12.01 -33.67 6.57
C ASN A 250 -12.97 -33.35 7.74
N TYR A 251 -13.46 -32.11 7.86
CA TYR A 251 -14.38 -31.65 8.91
C TYR A 251 -15.54 -32.62 9.21
N GLN A 252 -16.22 -33.14 8.19
CA GLN A 252 -17.32 -34.10 8.35
C GLN A 252 -16.86 -35.47 8.87
N GLU A 253 -15.68 -35.91 8.45
CA GLU A 253 -15.09 -37.15 8.94
C GLU A 253 -14.67 -37.01 10.41
N LYS A 254 -14.14 -35.85 10.81
CA LYS A 254 -13.85 -35.55 12.21
C LYS A 254 -15.10 -35.69 13.08
N LYS A 255 -16.25 -35.13 12.64
CA LYS A 255 -17.54 -35.29 13.32
C LYS A 255 -17.90 -36.77 13.52
N LYS A 256 -17.82 -37.57 12.45
CA LYS A 256 -18.13 -39.02 12.49
C LYS A 256 -17.20 -39.79 13.40
N GLN A 257 -15.90 -39.50 13.37
CA GLN A 257 -14.89 -40.14 14.21
C GLN A 257 -15.09 -39.81 15.69
N THR A 258 -15.41 -38.56 16.02
CA THR A 258 -15.72 -38.16 17.40
C THR A 258 -16.93 -38.91 17.93
N LEU A 259 -18.04 -38.97 17.18
CA LEU A 259 -19.24 -39.72 17.59
C LEU A 259 -18.95 -41.22 17.76
N LYS A 260 -18.17 -41.80 16.85
CA LYS A 260 -17.74 -43.19 16.96
C LYS A 260 -16.90 -43.42 18.23
N ASN A 261 -16.01 -42.49 18.57
CA ASN A 261 -15.18 -42.58 19.77
C ASN A 261 -16.01 -42.46 21.04
N TRP A 262 -16.94 -41.51 21.11
CA TRP A 262 -17.86 -41.38 22.26
C TRP A 262 -18.72 -42.63 22.46
N SER A 263 -19.18 -43.29 21.37
CA SER A 263 -19.90 -44.57 21.51
C SER A 263 -19.04 -45.75 22.01
N ALA A 264 -17.71 -45.62 22.00
CA ALA A 264 -16.79 -46.66 22.45
C ALA A 264 -16.20 -46.37 23.84
N TYR A 265 -16.11 -45.09 24.20
CA TYR A 265 -15.35 -44.59 25.33
C TYR A 265 -16.09 -43.47 26.05
N ASP A 266 -16.09 -43.56 27.37
CA ASP A 266 -16.68 -42.57 28.27
C ASP A 266 -15.54 -41.79 28.96
N PHE A 267 -15.51 -40.48 28.75
CA PHE A 267 -14.47 -39.59 29.26
C PHE A 267 -14.82 -39.15 30.68
N LYS A 268 -14.16 -39.74 31.68
CA LYS A 268 -14.40 -39.44 33.10
C LYS A 268 -13.75 -38.16 33.57
N LYS A 269 -12.59 -37.83 33.01
CA LYS A 269 -11.86 -36.61 33.33
C LYS A 269 -11.00 -36.23 32.13
N ILE A 270 -10.96 -34.93 31.84
CA ILE A 270 -10.08 -34.34 30.85
C ILE A 270 -9.51 -33.07 31.46
N ASP A 271 -8.20 -33.01 31.57
CA ASP A 271 -7.42 -31.82 31.92
C ASP A 271 -6.48 -31.48 30.76
N TYR A 272 -6.00 -30.23 30.70
CA TYR A 272 -5.03 -29.82 29.68
C TYR A 272 -4.02 -28.82 30.21
N GLU A 273 -2.84 -28.82 29.58
CA GLU A 273 -1.79 -27.83 29.80
C GLU A 273 -1.28 -27.28 28.46
N ILE A 274 -1.09 -25.96 28.38
CA ILE A 274 -0.47 -25.28 27.23
C ILE A 274 1.03 -25.21 27.47
N LYS A 275 1.83 -26.00 26.74
CA LYS A 275 3.29 -26.07 26.92
C LYS A 275 4.05 -25.01 26.13
N GLU A 276 3.67 -24.79 24.87
CA GLU A 276 4.32 -23.82 23.99
C GLU A 276 3.25 -23.02 23.24
N LYS A 277 3.54 -21.73 22.99
CA LYS A 277 2.65 -20.83 22.28
C LYS A 277 3.43 -19.94 21.33
N ASP A 278 3.11 -20.04 20.04
CA ASP A 278 3.64 -19.18 18.99
C ASP A 278 2.48 -18.34 18.41
N ILE A 279 2.60 -17.01 18.47
CA ILE A 279 1.56 -16.06 18.11
C ILE A 279 2.02 -15.27 16.89
N SER A 280 1.33 -15.47 15.77
CA SER A 280 1.40 -14.65 14.56
C SER A 280 0.13 -13.78 14.45
N ASP A 281 0.14 -12.78 13.55
CA ASP A 281 -0.92 -11.78 13.45
C ASP A 281 -2.34 -12.37 13.28
N ASP A 282 -2.49 -13.42 12.46
CA ASP A 282 -3.76 -14.10 12.13
C ASP A 282 -3.83 -15.56 12.60
N ARG A 283 -2.73 -16.10 13.15
CA ARG A 283 -2.57 -17.53 13.45
C ARG A 283 -1.90 -17.73 14.79
N VAL A 284 -2.39 -18.71 15.54
CA VAL A 284 -1.73 -19.12 16.78
C VAL A 284 -1.47 -20.61 16.74
N VAL A 285 -0.24 -21.01 17.04
CA VAL A 285 0.14 -22.41 17.17
C VAL A 285 0.39 -22.69 18.64
N VAL A 286 -0.28 -23.73 19.15
CA VAL A 286 -0.18 -24.12 20.55
C VAL A 286 0.18 -25.58 20.63
N VAL A 287 1.11 -25.92 21.52
CA VAL A 287 1.38 -27.30 21.91
C VAL A 287 0.57 -27.59 23.17
N LEU A 288 -0.44 -28.44 23.03
CA LEU A 288 -1.35 -28.88 24.07
C LEU A 288 -0.98 -30.28 24.56
N GLU A 289 -0.97 -30.46 25.86
CA GLU A 289 -0.88 -31.77 26.50
C GLU A 289 -2.21 -32.04 27.20
N TRP A 290 -2.87 -33.14 26.81
CA TRP A 290 -4.15 -33.56 27.34
C TRP A 290 -3.95 -34.74 28.27
N ASP A 291 -4.43 -34.63 29.51
CA ASP A 291 -4.46 -35.72 30.47
C ASP A 291 -5.90 -36.21 30.62
N MET A 292 -6.13 -37.45 30.21
CA MET A 292 -7.47 -38.02 30.08
C MET A 292 -7.60 -39.30 30.90
N LYS A 293 -8.74 -39.43 31.58
CA LYS A 293 -9.18 -40.67 32.23
C LYS A 293 -10.38 -41.21 31.48
N ILE A 294 -10.18 -42.32 30.79
CA ILE A 294 -11.15 -42.86 29.81
C ILE A 294 -11.60 -44.25 30.28
N SER A 295 -12.91 -44.51 30.29
CA SER A 295 -13.48 -45.83 30.53
C SER A 295 -13.96 -46.45 29.22
N SER A 296 -13.58 -47.70 28.95
CA SER A 296 -14.13 -48.43 27.81
C SER A 296 -15.56 -48.88 28.12
N GLN A 297 -16.54 -48.52 27.29
CA GLN A 297 -17.95 -48.92 27.54
C GLN A 297 -18.16 -50.44 27.51
N LYS A 298 -17.37 -51.17 26.71
CA LYS A 298 -17.46 -52.63 26.58
C LYS A 298 -16.89 -53.39 27.77
N THR A 299 -15.79 -52.90 28.35
CA THR A 299 -15.02 -53.63 29.38
C THR A 299 -15.09 -52.99 30.75
N GLN A 300 -15.61 -51.76 30.85
CA GLN A 300 -15.64 -50.93 32.05
C GLN A 300 -14.26 -50.70 32.69
N ARG A 301 -13.17 -50.97 31.96
CA ARG A 301 -11.81 -50.69 32.41
C ARG A 301 -11.50 -49.22 32.19
N VAL A 302 -11.00 -48.59 33.26
CA VAL A 302 -10.54 -47.21 33.24
C VAL A 302 -9.04 -47.18 32.95
N LYS A 303 -8.64 -46.33 32.03
CA LYS A 303 -7.25 -46.11 31.63
C LYS A 303 -6.94 -44.61 31.65
N ASP A 304 -5.78 -44.27 32.19
CA ASP A 304 -5.21 -42.93 32.07
C ASP A 304 -4.39 -42.84 30.75
N SER A 305 -4.53 -41.74 30.03
CA SER A 305 -3.86 -41.47 28.75
C SER A 305 -3.41 -40.02 28.70
N THR A 306 -2.19 -39.79 28.23
CA THR A 306 -1.64 -38.46 28.00
C THR A 306 -1.30 -38.29 26.53
N ASP A 307 -1.88 -37.28 25.88
CA ASP A 307 -1.70 -37.02 24.46
C ASP A 307 -1.14 -35.61 24.22
N LYS A 308 -0.05 -35.50 23.46
CA LYS A 308 0.57 -34.23 23.10
C LYS A 308 0.28 -33.85 21.64
N LEU A 309 -0.40 -32.73 21.45
CA LEU A 309 -0.92 -32.28 20.17
C LEU A 309 -0.46 -30.85 19.87
N ARG A 310 -0.03 -30.61 18.63
CA ARG A 310 0.22 -29.28 18.10
C ARG A 310 -1.02 -28.80 17.36
N VAL A 311 -1.68 -27.79 17.90
CA VAL A 311 -2.95 -27.27 17.42
C VAL A 311 -2.75 -25.89 16.79
N PHE A 312 -3.31 -25.71 15.59
CA PHE A 312 -3.25 -24.47 14.83
C PHE A 312 -4.62 -23.79 14.87
N PHE A 313 -4.64 -22.56 15.36
CA PHE A 313 -5.83 -21.72 15.46
C PHE A 313 -5.79 -20.58 14.45
N ARG A 314 -6.96 -20.17 13.98
CA ARG A 314 -7.17 -18.96 13.17
C ARG A 314 -8.41 -18.23 13.68
N GLU A 315 -8.40 -16.91 13.60
CA GLU A 315 -9.58 -16.09 13.92
C GLU A 315 -10.53 -16.05 12.72
N GLU A 316 -11.79 -16.43 12.94
CA GLU A 316 -12.89 -16.43 11.97
C GLU A 316 -14.09 -15.73 12.61
N ASP A 317 -14.58 -14.65 11.97
CA ASP A 317 -15.71 -13.85 12.45
C ASP A 317 -15.58 -13.42 13.94
N GLY A 318 -14.37 -13.02 14.34
CA GLY A 318 -14.06 -12.58 15.72
C GLY A 318 -13.93 -13.71 16.74
N ASN A 319 -13.94 -14.98 16.31
CA ASN A 319 -13.80 -16.15 17.17
C ASN A 319 -12.61 -17.02 16.74
N TRP A 320 -11.85 -17.53 17.69
CA TRP A 320 -10.79 -18.49 17.39
C TRP A 320 -11.38 -19.85 17.02
N LYS A 321 -10.82 -20.49 15.99
CA LYS A 321 -11.22 -21.82 15.52
C LYS A 321 -10.00 -22.69 15.27
N VAL A 322 -10.12 -23.99 15.52
CA VAL A 322 -9.10 -24.98 15.18
C VAL A 322 -9.12 -25.25 13.68
N VAL A 323 -8.00 -24.98 13.01
CA VAL A 323 -7.84 -25.20 11.56
C VAL A 323 -7.08 -26.49 11.28
N ARG A 324 -6.15 -26.89 12.17
CA ARG A 324 -5.33 -28.09 12.00
C ARG A 324 -4.87 -28.62 13.35
N VAL A 325 -4.72 -29.94 13.43
CA VAL A 325 -4.11 -30.64 14.57
C VAL A 325 -3.04 -31.57 14.02
N GLU A 326 -1.85 -31.53 14.60
CA GLU A 326 -0.74 -32.44 14.31
C GLU A 326 -0.38 -33.20 15.59
N ASN A 327 -0.12 -34.50 15.48
CA ASN A 327 0.39 -35.28 16.60
C ASN A 327 1.93 -35.18 16.59
N ASP A 328 2.55 -34.77 17.70
CA ASP A 328 4.02 -34.59 17.77
C ASP A 328 4.77 -35.91 17.51
N LEU A 329 4.14 -37.07 17.75
CA LEU A 329 4.69 -38.39 17.43
C LEU A 329 4.89 -38.62 15.92
N GLU A 330 4.00 -38.09 15.07
CA GLU A 330 4.15 -38.21 13.61
C GLU A 330 5.34 -37.38 13.09
N LYS A 331 5.61 -36.23 13.72
CA LYS A 331 6.76 -35.39 13.38
C LYS A 331 8.08 -36.04 13.76
N GLN A 332 8.17 -36.69 14.92
CA GLN A 332 9.38 -37.40 15.33
C GLN A 332 9.69 -38.55 14.37
N LEU A 333 8.68 -39.32 13.94
CA LEU A 333 8.86 -40.36 12.94
C LEU A 333 9.34 -39.79 11.59
N ILE A 334 8.68 -38.76 11.05
CA ILE A 334 9.09 -38.17 9.75
C ILE A 334 10.50 -37.54 9.83
N THR A 335 10.84 -36.90 10.94
CA THR A 335 12.17 -36.26 11.13
C THR A 335 13.28 -37.30 11.27
N HIS A 336 13.02 -38.40 11.99
CA HIS A 336 14.00 -39.49 12.14
C HIS A 336 14.28 -40.19 10.80
N TYR A 337 13.25 -40.40 9.97
CA TYR A 337 13.44 -40.98 8.63
C TYR A 337 14.12 -40.02 7.63
N THR A 338 13.95 -38.70 7.78
CA THR A 338 14.60 -37.72 6.88
C THR A 338 16.01 -37.33 7.32
N SER A 339 16.38 -37.43 8.60
CA SER A 339 17.75 -37.20 9.07
C SER A 339 18.68 -38.37 8.75
N VAL A 340 18.19 -39.61 8.78
CA VAL A 340 18.97 -40.80 8.34
C VAL A 340 19.29 -40.76 6.84
N SER A 341 18.54 -39.97 6.05
CA SER A 341 18.73 -39.83 4.60
C SER A 341 19.76 -38.79 4.18
N LYS A 342 20.31 -37.97 5.08
CA LYS A 342 21.18 -36.83 4.70
C LYS A 342 22.69 -37.05 4.88
N ASP A 343 23.12 -37.93 5.78
CA ASP A 343 24.54 -38.00 6.17
C ASP A 343 25.28 -39.31 5.81
N ASP A 344 24.64 -40.26 5.12
CA ASP A 344 25.33 -41.49 4.67
C ASP A 344 24.98 -41.87 3.22
N TYR A 345 25.62 -41.20 2.26
CA TYR A 345 25.74 -41.75 0.90
C TYR A 345 27.01 -42.62 0.80
N ARG A 346 26.99 -43.78 1.46
CA ARG A 346 27.70 -44.97 0.95
C ARG A 346 26.66 -45.83 0.23
N ILE A 347 26.66 -45.73 -1.09
CA ILE A 347 25.88 -46.64 -1.95
C ILE A 347 26.50 -48.04 -1.79
N LEU A 348 25.95 -48.84 -0.88
CA LEU A 348 26.14 -50.28 -0.91
C LEU A 348 25.25 -50.83 -2.03
N TYR A 349 25.89 -51.38 -3.07
CA TYR A 349 25.20 -52.12 -4.11
C TYR A 349 24.54 -53.36 -3.49
N GLY A 350 23.25 -53.25 -3.23
CA GLY A 350 22.35 -54.33 -2.88
C GLY A 350 20.95 -53.89 -3.31
N LYS A 351 20.16 -54.82 -3.87
CA LYS A 351 18.77 -54.58 -4.32
C LYS A 351 18.05 -53.65 -3.34
N SER A 352 17.83 -52.40 -3.75
CA SER A 352 17.11 -51.41 -2.96
C SER A 352 15.87 -50.99 -3.71
N SER A 353 14.71 -51.34 -3.16
CA SER A 353 13.43 -50.73 -3.53
C SER A 353 13.52 -49.23 -3.22
N HIS A 354 13.18 -48.36 -4.18
CA HIS A 354 13.15 -46.92 -3.97
C HIS A 354 11.71 -46.44 -4.00
N TYR A 355 11.34 -45.62 -3.02
CA TYR A 355 9.98 -45.08 -2.87
C TYR A 355 9.98 -43.64 -3.34
N ILE A 356 9.22 -43.35 -4.40
CA ILE A 356 8.97 -41.99 -4.86
C ILE A 356 7.48 -41.75 -4.68
N SER A 357 7.12 -40.75 -3.87
CA SER A 357 5.75 -40.26 -3.79
C SER A 357 5.60 -39.11 -4.78
N ASP A 358 4.81 -39.33 -5.84
CA ASP A 358 4.28 -38.20 -6.60
C ASP A 358 3.01 -37.69 -5.93
N TYR A 359 3.01 -36.40 -5.64
CA TYR A 359 1.91 -35.71 -5.00
C TYR A 359 1.10 -35.00 -6.08
N ASP A 360 -0.01 -35.61 -6.47
CA ASP A 360 -1.05 -34.88 -7.19
C ASP A 360 -2.36 -34.96 -6.41
N GLY A 361 -2.99 -33.80 -6.25
CA GLY A 361 -4.03 -33.56 -5.26
C GLY A 361 -5.24 -34.49 -5.44
N GLY A 362 -5.51 -35.31 -4.42
CA GLY A 362 -6.86 -35.80 -4.15
C GLY A 362 -7.19 -37.24 -4.56
N CYS A 363 -6.39 -38.23 -4.12
CA CYS A 363 -6.83 -39.57 -3.66
C CYS A 363 -5.59 -40.42 -3.36
N LYS A 364 -5.53 -41.09 -2.20
CA LYS A 364 -4.38 -41.96 -1.85
C LYS A 364 -4.52 -43.30 -2.57
N GLN A 365 -3.77 -43.49 -3.65
CA GLN A 365 -3.48 -44.81 -4.19
C GLN A 365 -1.95 -44.95 -4.27
N PHE A 366 -1.40 -45.94 -3.57
CA PHE A 366 0.04 -46.21 -3.57
C PHE A 366 0.36 -47.02 -4.81
N ILE A 367 1.07 -46.41 -5.75
CA ILE A 367 1.57 -47.12 -6.94
C ILE A 367 3.03 -47.46 -6.70
N PHE A 368 3.37 -48.74 -6.89
CA PHE A 368 4.72 -49.23 -6.67
C PHE A 368 5.50 -49.27 -7.97
N TYR A 369 6.74 -48.76 -7.93
CA TYR A 369 7.68 -48.85 -9.03
C TYR A 369 8.88 -49.69 -8.62
N GLU A 370 9.20 -50.69 -9.42
CA GLU A 370 10.45 -51.44 -9.32
C GLU A 370 11.38 -51.01 -10.45
N PHE A 371 12.57 -50.53 -10.09
CA PHE A 371 13.60 -50.12 -11.05
C PHE A 371 14.67 -51.21 -11.11
N THR A 372 14.90 -51.75 -12.30
CA THR A 372 16.02 -52.67 -12.54
C THR A 372 16.82 -52.21 -13.74
N GLY A 373 18.12 -52.02 -13.56
CA GLY A 373 19.04 -51.65 -14.62
C GLY A 373 20.49 -51.67 -14.13
N GLY A 374 21.36 -52.37 -14.86
CA GLY A 374 22.81 -52.35 -14.69
C GLY A 374 23.46 -51.77 -15.95
N GLY A 375 24.35 -50.79 -15.79
CA GLY A 375 25.10 -50.19 -16.88
C GLY A 375 26.59 -50.53 -16.79
N MET A 376 27.21 -50.89 -17.92
CA MET A 376 28.67 -50.94 -18.04
C MET A 376 29.20 -49.57 -18.48
N VAL A 377 30.29 -49.14 -17.84
CA VAL A 377 31.00 -47.89 -18.19
C VAL A 377 31.99 -48.21 -19.30
N THR A 378 31.86 -47.57 -20.45
CA THR A 378 32.89 -47.65 -21.49
C THR A 378 34.05 -46.69 -21.17
N ARG A 379 35.24 -47.03 -21.67
CA ARG A 379 36.54 -46.44 -21.29
C ARG A 379 36.69 -44.94 -21.60
N ASP A 380 35.76 -44.38 -22.37
CA ASP A 380 35.65 -42.97 -22.75
C ASP A 380 34.69 -42.16 -21.85
N GLY A 381 34.18 -42.75 -20.76
CA GLY A 381 33.51 -42.02 -19.68
C GLY A 381 32.06 -41.61 -19.98
N ARG A 382 31.44 -42.12 -21.04
CA ARG A 382 30.00 -41.92 -21.28
C ARG A 382 29.22 -43.13 -20.77
N GLN A 383 28.30 -42.90 -19.84
CA GLN A 383 27.33 -43.91 -19.40
C GLN A 383 26.05 -43.81 -20.24
N ASN A 384 25.65 -44.92 -20.86
CA ASN A 384 24.28 -45.12 -21.27
C ASN A 384 23.63 -46.05 -20.25
N VAL A 385 22.69 -45.51 -19.46
CA VAL A 385 21.91 -46.31 -18.51
C VAL A 385 20.55 -46.57 -19.14
N ASN A 386 20.26 -47.84 -19.43
CA ASN A 386 18.91 -48.28 -19.73
C ASN A 386 18.22 -48.63 -18.41
N LEU A 387 17.30 -47.79 -17.98
CA LEU A 387 16.42 -48.07 -16.84
C LEU A 387 15.18 -48.77 -17.36
N ASN A 388 14.90 -49.96 -16.82
CA ASN A 388 13.63 -50.64 -17.02
C ASN A 388 12.73 -50.32 -15.83
N ILE A 389 11.59 -49.69 -16.10
CA ILE A 389 10.62 -49.27 -15.08
C ILE A 389 9.42 -50.22 -15.16
N LYS A 390 9.16 -50.97 -14.09
CA LYS A 390 7.96 -51.79 -13.97
C LYS A 390 7.00 -51.18 -12.97
N LYS A 391 5.78 -50.91 -13.42
CA LYS A 391 4.70 -50.30 -12.63
C LYS A 391 3.76 -51.41 -12.12
N TYR A 392 3.47 -51.39 -10.82
CA TYR A 392 2.47 -52.26 -10.20
C TYR A 392 1.30 -51.40 -9.68
N PRO A 393 0.05 -51.83 -9.91
CA PRO A 393 -1.13 -51.09 -9.45
C PRO A 393 -1.26 -51.03 -7.94
#